data_AF-A0A5D0VVW7-F1
#
_entry.id   AF-A0A5D0VVW7-F1
#
_cell.length_a   1.000
_cell.length_b   1.000
_cell.length_c   1.000
_cell.angle_alpha   90.00
_cell.angle_beta   90.00
_cell.angle_gamma   90.00
#
_symmetry.space_group_name_H-M   'P 1'
#
loop_
_entity.id
_entity.type
_entity.pdbx_description
1 polymer ?
#
loop_
_entity_poly.entity_id
_entity_poly.type
_entity_poly.pdbx_seq_one_letter_code
_entity_poly.pdbx_strand_id
1 'polypeptide(L)'
;MRGQPEVLPAGNYEILVEEELLQGLSFLAYRKTATYLIVSGKGRTEMREISGNDLEEVLNRDRAANDDKQKSEAAPTPPEDLT
;
A
#
# COMPACT_ATOMS: atom_id res chain seq x y z
N MET A 1 -25.97 -1.88 4.41
CA MET A 1 -25.43 -0.52 4.62
C MET A 1 -23.98 -0.55 4.22
N ARG A 2 -23.57 0.22 3.19
CA ARG A 2 -22.16 0.29 2.79
C ARG A 2 -21.48 1.27 3.74
N GLY A 3 -20.69 0.75 4.69
CA GLY A 3 -19.83 1.59 5.51
C GLY A 3 -18.89 2.37 4.59
N GLN A 4 -18.78 3.68 4.79
CA GLN A 4 -17.79 4.47 4.08
C GLN A 4 -16.41 3.90 4.41
N PRO A 5 -15.53 3.69 3.42
CA PRO A 5 -14.17 3.23 3.70
C PRO A 5 -13.51 4.28 4.57
N GLU A 6 -13.10 3.86 5.76
CA GLU A 6 -12.38 4.72 6.69
C GLU A 6 -11.04 5.09 6.05
N VAL A 7 -10.83 6.39 5.86
CA VAL A 7 -9.58 6.91 5.27
C VAL A 7 -8.47 6.75 6.28
N LEU A 8 -7.52 5.88 5.97
CA LEU A 8 -6.30 5.69 6.74
C LEU A 8 -5.37 6.90 6.55
N PRO A 9 -4.57 7.29 7.57
CA PRO A 9 -3.61 8.38 7.44
C PRO A 9 -2.59 8.09 6.32
N ALA A 10 -2.05 9.13 5.68
CA ALA A 10 -0.96 8.91 4.73
C ALA A 10 0.30 8.45 5.49
N GLY A 11 1.02 7.47 4.93
CA GLY A 11 2.27 7.00 5.54
C GLY A 11 2.66 5.61 5.07
N ASN A 12 3.81 5.16 5.58
CA ASN A 12 4.27 3.80 5.38
C ASN A 12 3.58 2.87 6.37
N TYR A 13 2.98 1.80 5.85
CA TYR A 13 2.34 0.76 6.63
C TYR A 13 3.19 -0.50 6.62
N GLU A 14 3.24 -1.19 7.76
CA GLU A 14 3.73 -2.56 7.79
C GLU A 14 2.62 -3.49 7.33
N ILE A 15 2.97 -4.45 6.47
CA ILE A 15 2.07 -5.46 5.94
C ILE A 15 2.40 -6.79 6.60
N LEU A 16 1.42 -7.35 7.29
CA LEU A 16 1.49 -8.71 7.81
C LEU A 16 0.74 -9.64 6.87
N VAL A 17 1.42 -10.68 6.39
CA VAL A 17 0.81 -11.74 5.59
C VAL A 17 0.75 -13.00 6.43
N GLU A 18 -0.46 -13.52 6.64
CA GLU A 18 -0.63 -14.83 7.27
C GLU A 18 -0.62 -15.90 6.19
N GLU A 19 0.21 -16.92 6.42
CA GLU A 19 0.36 -18.06 5.52
C GLU A 19 0.17 -19.35 6.29
N GLU A 20 -0.50 -20.30 5.64
CA GLU A 20 -0.65 -21.66 6.10
C GLU A 20 0.24 -22.57 5.28
N LEU A 21 1.03 -23.40 5.97
CA LEU A 21 1.80 -24.45 5.33
C LEU A 21 0.88 -25.62 4.94
N LEU A 22 0.84 -25.92 3.65
CA LEU A 22 0.17 -27.10 3.09
C LEU A 22 1.24 -28.13 2.73
N GLN A 23 1.23 -29.27 3.44
CA GLN A 23 2.15 -30.37 3.21
C GLN A 23 1.41 -31.60 2.68
N GLY A 24 1.80 -32.05 1.49
CA GLY A 24 1.37 -33.30 0.87
C GLY A 24 2.54 -34.26 0.70
N LEU A 25 2.24 -35.52 0.37
CA LEU A 25 3.26 -36.54 0.10
C LEU A 25 4.22 -36.16 -1.03
N SER A 26 3.78 -35.32 -1.97
CA SER A 26 4.54 -34.90 -3.16
C SER A 26 4.77 -33.39 -3.26
N PHE A 27 4.33 -32.60 -2.28
CA PHE A 27 4.51 -31.14 -2.33
C PHE A 27 4.56 -30.48 -0.95
N LEU A 28 5.23 -29.33 -0.93
CA LEU A 28 5.22 -28.36 0.15
C LEU A 28 4.77 -27.03 -0.48
N ALA A 29 3.68 -26.46 0.01
CA ALA A 29 3.14 -25.21 -0.49
C ALA A 29 2.73 -24.29 0.66
N TYR A 30 2.64 -23.00 0.39
CA TYR A 30 2.14 -22.00 1.33
C TYR A 30 0.88 -21.36 0.74
N ARG A 31 -0.17 -21.28 1.55
CA ARG A 31 -1.43 -20.61 1.19
C ARG A 31 -1.56 -19.35 2.02
N LYS A 32 -1.58 -18.19 1.37
CA LYS A 32 -1.97 -16.94 2.02
C LYS A 32 -3.42 -17.04 2.51
N THR A 33 -3.63 -16.86 3.81
CA THR A 33 -4.95 -16.91 4.44
C THR A 33 -5.50 -15.52 4.71
N ALA A 34 -4.64 -14.55 5.02
CA ALA A 34 -5.04 -13.17 5.28
C ALA A 34 -3.91 -12.17 4.98
N THR A 35 -4.25 -10.89 4.90
CA THR A 35 -3.30 -9.78 4.80
C THR A 35 -3.80 -8.63 5.65
N TYR A 36 -2.90 -8.06 6.45
CA TYR A 36 -3.24 -6.99 7.36
C TYR A 36 -2.31 -5.80 7.22
N LEU A 37 -2.89 -4.62 7.39
CA LEU A 37 -2.20 -3.36 7.60
C LEU A 37 -1.99 -3.18 9.11
N ILE A 38 -0.75 -2.93 9.52
CA ILE A 38 -0.43 -2.50 10.87
C ILE A 38 -0.49 -0.98 10.91
N VAL A 39 -1.56 -0.44 11.48
CA VAL A 39 -1.85 0.98 11.56
C VAL A 39 -1.39 1.49 12.91
N SER A 40 -0.35 2.33 12.93
CA SER A 40 0.12 3.00 14.14
C SER A 40 -0.58 4.35 14.30
N GLY A 41 -1.43 4.46 15.32
CA GLY A 41 -2.15 5.68 15.70
C GLY A 41 -1.55 6.37 16.92
N LYS A 42 -2.29 7.36 17.45
CA LYS A 42 -1.91 8.12 18.67
C LYS A 42 -1.97 7.25 19.92
N GLY A 43 -0.96 6.40 20.11
CA GLY A 43 -0.80 5.53 21.28
C GLY A 43 -1.45 4.15 21.17
N ARG A 44 -1.98 3.77 19.99
CA ARG A 44 -2.50 2.43 19.73
C ARG A 44 -2.04 1.93 18.36
N THR A 45 -1.65 0.67 18.31
CA THR A 45 -1.41 -0.06 17.06
C THR A 45 -2.60 -0.97 16.80
N GLU A 46 -3.12 -0.94 15.59
CA GLU A 46 -4.28 -1.74 15.17
C GLU A 46 -3.91 -2.58 13.95
N MET A 47 -4.45 -3.80 13.90
CA MET A 47 -4.31 -4.69 12.75
C MET A 47 -5.62 -4.64 11.96
N ARG A 48 -5.56 -4.19 10.70
CA ARG A 48 -6.72 -4.06 9.82
C ARG A 48 -6.57 -4.97 8.62
N GLU A 49 -7.52 -5.88 8.43
CA GLU A 49 -7.52 -6.77 7.26
C GLU A 49 -7.72 -5.97 5.97
N ILE A 50 -7.01 -6.36 4.92
CA ILE A 50 -7.15 -5.82 3.57
C ILE A 50 -7.14 -6.96 2.55
N SER A 51 -8.05 -6.90 1.57
CA SER A 51 -8.05 -7.87 0.49
C SER A 51 -6.85 -7.67 -0.44
N GLY A 52 -6.43 -8.73 -1.13
CA GLY A 52 -5.33 -8.62 -2.10
C GLY A 52 -5.60 -7.60 -3.21
N ASN A 53 -6.83 -7.58 -3.73
CA ASN A 53 -7.23 -6.63 -4.78
C ASN A 53 -7.19 -5.19 -4.27
N ASP A 54 -7.74 -4.93 -3.08
CA ASP A 54 -7.76 -3.58 -2.51
C ASP A 54 -6.34 -3.08 -2.23
N LEU A 55 -5.45 -3.96 -1.75
CA LEU A 55 -4.04 -3.63 -1.53
C LEU A 55 -3.34 -3.28 -2.86
N GLU A 56 -3.57 -4.05 -3.93
CA GLU A 56 -3.01 -3.74 -5.24
C GLU A 56 -3.55 -2.43 -5.81
N GLU A 57 -4.85 -2.16 -5.65
CA GLU A 57 -5.46 -0.91 -6.12
C GLU A 57 -4.88 0.33 -5.43
N VAL A 58 -4.67 0.29 -4.10
CA VAL A 58 -4.06 1.41 -3.39
C VAL A 58 -2.60 1.59 -3.78
N LEU A 59 -1.82 0.52 -3.93
CA LEU A 59 -0.42 0.59 -4.35
C LEU A 59 -0.26 1.12 -5.77
N ASN A 60 -1.15 0.75 -6.68
CA ASN A 60 -1.14 1.26 -8.06
C ASN A 60 -1.48 2.75 -8.10
N ARG A 61 -2.44 3.21 -7.27
CA ARG A 61 -2.78 4.62 -7.13
C ARG A 61 -1.60 5.44 -6.58
N ASP A 62 -0.94 4.94 -5.55
CA ASP A 62 0.22 5.60 -4.95
C ASP A 62 1.39 5.71 -5.93
N ARG A 63 1.63 4.66 -6.73
CA ARG A 63 2.65 4.69 -7.80
C ARG A 63 2.34 5.75 -8.85
N ALA A 64 1.11 5.80 -9.36
CA ALA A 64 0.70 6.79 -10.35
C ALA A 64 0.84 8.22 -9.84
N ALA A 65 0.45 8.48 -8.59
CA ALA A 65 0.60 9.79 -7.96
C ALA A 65 2.07 10.22 -7.82
N ASN A 66 2.98 9.28 -7.57
CA ASN A 66 4.41 9.55 -7.47
C ASN A 66 5.03 9.86 -8.85
N ASP A 67 4.61 9.13 -9.89
CA ASP A 67 5.07 9.36 -11.27
C ASP A 67 4.66 10.77 -11.77
N ASP A 68 3.43 11.20 -11.48
CA ASP A 68 2.94 12.54 -11.82
C ASP A 68 3.71 13.66 -11.10
N LYS A 69 4.09 13.42 -9.84
CA LYS A 69 4.92 14.36 -9.06
C LYS A 69 6.31 14.50 -9.68
N GLN A 70 6.96 13.38 -10.01
CA GLN A 70 8.29 13.36 -10.64
C GLN A 70 8.31 14.11 -11.98
N LYS A 71 7.24 14.00 -12.78
CA LYS A 71 7.10 14.68 -14.07
C LYS A 71 6.90 16.19 -13.92
N SER A 72 6.23 16.62 -12.84
CA SER A 72 5.98 18.03 -12.54
C SER A 72 7.21 18.73 -11.94
N GLU A 73 8.01 18.02 -11.14
CA GLU A 73 9.30 18.51 -10.61
C GLU A 73 10.42 18.55 -11.67
N ALA A 74 10.29 17.80 -12.77
CA ALA A 74 11.23 17.81 -13.88
C ALA A 74 10.98 18.93 -14.91
N ALA A 75 10.06 19.86 -14.66
CA ALA A 75 9.89 21.03 -15.51
C ALA A 75 11.16 21.91 -15.40
N PRO A 76 11.90 22.15 -16.51
CA PRO A 76 13.05 23.03 -16.46
C PRO A 76 12.57 24.44 -16.10
N THR A 77 13.21 25.06 -15.11
CA THR A 77 13.14 26.51 -14.88
C THR A 77 13.41 27.20 -16.23
N PRO A 78 12.53 28.11 -16.69
CA PRO A 78 12.87 28.95 -17.83
C PRO A 78 14.17 29.70 -17.48
N PRO A 79 15.15 29.78 -18.40
CA PRO A 79 16.32 30.62 -18.15
C PRO A 79 15.80 32.05 -17.98
N GLU A 80 16.06 32.64 -16.81
CA GLU A 80 15.83 34.06 -16.58
C GLU A 80 16.76 34.81 -17.53
N ASP A 81 16.16 35.53 -18.48
CA ASP A 81 16.83 36.40 -19.43
C ASP A 81 17.52 37.53 -18.64
N LEU A 82 18.82 37.36 -18.39
CA LEU A 82 19.67 38.44 -17.86
C LEU A 82 19.82 39.48 -18.97
N THR A 83 19.01 40.54 -18.86
CA THR A 83 19.15 41.77 -19.65
C THR A 83 20.30 42.64 -19.15
#